data_AF-A0AAE2HX90-F1
#
_entry.id   AF-A0AAE2HX90-F1
#
_cell.length_a   1.000
_cell.length_b   1.000
_cell.length_c   1.000
_cell.angle_alpha   90.00
_cell.angle_beta   90.00
_cell.angle_gamma   90.00
#
_symmetry.space_group_name_H-M   'P 1'
#
loop_
_entity.id
_entity.type
_entity.pdbx_description
1 polymer ?
#
loop_
_entity_poly.entity_id
_entity_poly.type
_entity_poly.pdbx_seq_one_letter_code
_entity_poly.pdbx_strand_id
1 'polypeptide(L)'
;MVVVDTHGPIPSVPGVDDPLIVEPPVDLPGPGAVWRPPAAYAGAPRRHPWEIPVLVVGVLMAVAAYAVVVVLVAVGAVSEWLLLALALPLLVFLGRGLNYANVRVNAVQLSPTQFPDGYRMLVEAAARYGMEYVPDGYVVNGNGAINAFASGHGFRRYVVVYSDLFEVGGRARSPEALEFVIGHEVGHIAAGHVSYWRQLFSSLIMGLPLLGSLLSRSQEYTADNYGYYTRPDGAHAAIGLLAGGKYLLSAVDFDQFADRAVHEKGFFVTLANAVASHPVLTWRAAALRDRTRAGAILLRPRQFVRGSGSGNVVPVPPPAPPASTAPGSLPNQLEQTRTY
;
A
#
# COMPACT_ATOMS: atom_id res chain seq x y z
N MET A 1 40.45 2.08 25.10
CA MET A 1 39.00 2.20 25.32
C MET A 1 38.44 2.95 24.14
N VAL A 2 37.74 2.26 23.24
CA VAL A 2 37.05 2.90 22.11
C VAL A 2 35.83 3.58 22.71
N VAL A 3 35.72 4.89 22.53
CA VAL A 3 34.51 5.65 22.85
C VAL A 3 33.43 5.11 21.92
N VAL A 4 32.53 4.30 22.47
CA VAL A 4 31.30 3.91 21.78
C VAL A 4 30.49 5.18 21.67
N ASP A 5 30.37 5.71 20.46
CA ASP A 5 29.43 6.77 20.17
C ASP A 5 28.02 6.21 20.37
N THR A 6 27.40 6.56 21.50
CA THR A 6 26.03 6.18 21.85
C THR A 6 25.00 7.13 21.25
N HIS A 7 25.40 8.05 20.37
CA HIS A 7 24.52 8.99 19.66
C HIS A 7 24.05 8.45 18.29
N GLY A 8 23.79 7.14 18.18
CA GLY A 8 22.90 6.66 17.12
C GLY A 8 21.54 7.36 17.26
N PRO A 9 20.87 7.79 16.17
CA PRO A 9 19.70 8.65 16.29
C PRO A 9 18.59 7.87 16.98
N ILE A 10 18.32 8.21 18.24
CA ILE A 10 16.99 8.01 18.82
C ILE A 10 16.10 8.96 18.01
N PRO A 11 15.19 8.48 17.16
CA PRO A 11 14.39 9.39 16.37
C PRO A 11 13.52 10.20 17.32
N SER A 12 13.71 11.53 17.27
CA SER A 12 12.95 12.61 17.89
C SER A 12 11.69 12.18 18.65
N VAL A 13 11.70 12.37 19.97
CA VAL A 13 10.47 12.50 20.75
C VAL A 13 9.66 13.65 20.13
N PRO A 14 8.37 13.46 19.79
CA PRO A 14 7.56 14.53 19.20
C PRO A 14 7.59 15.79 20.09
N GLY A 15 8.05 16.92 19.53
CA GLY A 15 8.12 18.21 20.21
C GLY A 15 9.51 18.66 20.68
N VAL A 16 10.58 17.89 20.41
CA VAL A 16 11.97 18.32 20.60
C VAL A 16 12.67 18.27 19.24
N ASP A 17 13.01 19.43 18.70
CA ASP A 17 13.83 19.53 17.50
C ASP A 17 15.20 18.91 17.78
N ASP A 18 15.65 18.01 16.91
CA ASP A 18 17.02 17.49 16.97
C ASP A 18 17.96 18.65 16.56
N PRO A 19 18.82 19.15 17.48
CA PRO A 19 19.69 20.29 17.19
C PRO A 19 20.75 19.99 16.12
N LEU A 20 20.83 18.73 15.65
CA LEU A 20 21.75 18.27 14.61
C LEU A 20 21.10 18.09 13.24
N ILE A 21 19.85 18.55 13.01
CA ILE A 21 19.28 18.62 11.66
C ILE A 21 20.07 19.66 10.87
N VAL A 22 21.14 19.19 10.22
CA VAL A 22 21.81 19.91 9.15
C VAL A 22 20.75 20.03 8.05
N GLU A 23 20.33 21.26 7.73
CA GLU A 23 19.52 21.49 6.55
C GLU A 23 20.22 20.81 5.37
N PRO A 24 19.55 19.89 4.66
CA PRO A 24 20.17 19.23 3.52
C PRO A 24 20.66 20.33 2.58
N PRO A 25 21.90 20.21 2.05
CA PRO A 25 22.47 21.23 1.20
C PRO A 25 21.49 21.54 0.06
N VAL A 26 21.33 22.83 -0.25
CA VAL A 26 20.47 23.27 -1.36
C VAL A 26 20.91 22.53 -2.61
N ASP A 27 20.02 21.67 -3.13
CA ASP A 27 20.29 20.83 -4.30
C ASP A 27 20.27 21.72 -5.56
N LEU A 28 21.35 22.47 -5.74
CA LEU A 28 21.50 23.34 -6.89
C LEU A 28 21.78 22.47 -8.12
N PRO A 29 20.97 22.61 -9.20
CA PRO A 29 21.20 21.84 -10.41
C PRO A 29 22.60 22.09 -10.95
N GLY A 30 23.45 21.06 -10.92
CA GLY A 30 24.83 21.14 -11.39
C GLY A 30 24.94 21.31 -12.91
N PRO A 31 26.17 21.41 -13.46
CA PRO A 31 26.42 21.73 -14.88
C PRO A 31 25.85 20.75 -15.92
N GLY A 32 25.27 19.62 -15.51
CA GLY A 32 24.62 18.62 -16.36
C GLY A 32 23.16 18.33 -15.98
N ALA A 33 22.54 19.17 -15.15
CA ALA A 33 21.16 19.00 -14.77
C ALA A 33 20.23 19.23 -15.97
N VAL A 34 19.35 18.26 -16.23
CA VAL A 34 18.34 18.35 -17.28
C VAL A 34 16.96 18.21 -16.67
N TRP A 35 16.03 19.06 -17.11
CA TRP A 35 14.63 18.89 -16.77
C TRP A 35 14.13 17.56 -17.33
N ARG A 36 13.50 16.73 -16.48
CA ARG A 36 12.86 15.49 -16.88
C ARG A 36 11.37 15.57 -16.58
N PRO A 37 10.50 15.13 -17.49
CA PRO A 37 9.10 14.98 -17.16
C PRO A 37 8.93 13.97 -16.01
N PRO A 38 7.84 14.06 -15.23
CA PRO A 38 7.51 13.05 -14.25
C PRO A 38 7.48 11.66 -14.88
N ALA A 39 7.99 10.66 -14.16
CA ALA A 39 7.94 9.29 -14.60
C ALA A 39 6.48 8.82 -14.79
N ALA A 40 6.28 7.78 -15.60
CA ALA A 40 4.95 7.35 -16.06
C ALA A 40 3.95 7.10 -14.92
N TYR A 41 4.40 6.58 -13.77
CA TYR A 41 3.60 6.29 -12.59
C TYR A 41 3.79 7.32 -11.45
N ALA A 42 4.50 8.42 -11.71
CA ALA A 42 4.65 9.55 -10.77
C ALA A 42 3.64 10.69 -11.03
N GLY A 43 3.09 10.77 -12.24
CA GLY A 43 2.04 11.72 -12.61
C GLY A 43 0.63 11.22 -12.27
N ALA A 44 -0.35 11.61 -13.10
CA ALA A 44 -1.75 11.20 -12.93
C ALA A 44 -1.87 9.68 -12.71
N PRO A 45 -2.69 9.21 -11.73
CA PRO A 45 -2.73 7.81 -11.34
C PRO A 45 -3.06 6.89 -12.51
N ARG A 46 -2.26 5.83 -12.67
CA ARG A 46 -2.45 4.79 -13.68
C ARG A 46 -2.83 3.47 -13.03
N ARG A 47 -3.63 2.66 -13.71
CA ARG A 47 -3.89 1.30 -13.26
C ARG A 47 -2.69 0.41 -13.52
N HIS A 48 -2.50 -0.57 -12.65
CA HIS A 48 -1.56 -1.65 -12.89
C HIS A 48 -2.01 -2.48 -14.11
N PRO A 49 -1.11 -2.84 -15.05
CA PRO A 49 -1.49 -3.51 -16.30
C PRO A 49 -2.26 -4.82 -16.14
N TRP A 50 -2.03 -5.54 -15.03
CA TRP A 50 -2.71 -6.81 -14.75
C TRP A 50 -4.10 -6.66 -14.12
N GLU A 51 -4.47 -5.47 -13.65
CA GLU A 51 -5.71 -5.29 -12.89
C GLU A 51 -6.97 -5.60 -13.72
N ILE A 52 -7.09 -5.00 -14.91
CA ILE A 52 -8.26 -5.18 -15.78
C ILE A 52 -8.29 -6.57 -16.43
N PRO A 53 -7.20 -7.10 -17.01
CA PRO A 53 -7.22 -8.45 -17.59
C PRO A 53 -7.63 -9.52 -16.58
N VAL A 54 -7.07 -9.49 -15.37
CA VAL A 54 -7.39 -10.47 -14.31
C VAL A 54 -8.82 -10.30 -13.83
N LEU A 55 -9.30 -9.06 -13.70
CA LEU A 55 -10.70 -8.79 -13.38
C LEU A 55 -11.65 -9.38 -14.44
N VAL A 56 -11.37 -9.17 -15.74
CA VAL A 56 -12.19 -9.69 -16.84
C VAL A 56 -12.23 -11.21 -16.82
N VAL A 57 -11.08 -11.88 -16.72
CA VAL A 57 -11.01 -13.35 -16.62
C VAL A 57 -11.85 -13.84 -15.45
N GLY A 58 -11.70 -13.20 -14.29
CA GLY A 58 -12.42 -13.60 -13.11
C GLY A 58 -13.94 -13.33 -13.18
N VAL A 59 -14.38 -12.23 -13.80
CA VAL A 59 -15.80 -11.96 -14.08
C VAL A 59 -16.38 -13.04 -15.00
N LEU A 60 -15.67 -13.41 -16.07
CA LEU A 60 -16.12 -14.48 -16.97
C LEU A 60 -16.25 -15.81 -16.26
N MET A 61 -15.28 -16.18 -15.41
CA MET A 61 -15.37 -17.39 -14.59
C MET A 61 -16.54 -17.35 -13.61
N ALA A 62 -16.76 -16.23 -12.95
CA ALA A 62 -17.87 -16.04 -12.02
C ALA A 62 -19.23 -16.15 -12.73
N VAL A 63 -19.38 -15.53 -13.91
CA VAL A 63 -20.59 -15.64 -14.73
C VAL A 63 -20.83 -17.08 -15.19
N ALA A 64 -19.78 -17.77 -15.65
CA ALA A 64 -19.88 -19.17 -16.05
C ALA A 64 -20.29 -20.07 -14.87
N ALA A 65 -19.67 -19.89 -13.69
CA ALA A 65 -20.01 -20.63 -12.49
C ALA A 65 -21.48 -20.39 -12.07
N TYR A 66 -21.93 -19.14 -12.11
CA TYR A 66 -23.32 -18.80 -11.76
C TYR A 66 -24.31 -19.37 -12.78
N ALA A 67 -23.98 -19.36 -14.07
CA ALA A 67 -24.81 -19.98 -15.11
C ALA A 67 -24.95 -21.50 -14.91
N VAL A 68 -23.85 -22.18 -14.53
CA VAL A 68 -23.90 -23.61 -14.17
C VAL A 68 -24.82 -23.85 -12.98
N VAL A 69 -24.73 -23.05 -11.92
CA VAL A 69 -25.62 -23.15 -10.76
C VAL A 69 -27.08 -23.00 -11.16
N VAL A 70 -27.40 -21.99 -12.01
CA VAL A 70 -28.77 -21.77 -12.50
C VAL A 70 -29.28 -22.97 -13.31
N VAL A 71 -28.46 -23.52 -14.21
CA VAL A 71 -28.84 -24.70 -15.00
C VAL A 71 -29.07 -25.92 -14.11
N LEU A 72 -28.19 -26.19 -13.14
CA LEU A 72 -28.33 -27.31 -12.20
C LEU A 72 -29.63 -27.21 -11.39
N VAL A 73 -29.97 -26.01 -10.91
CA VAL A 73 -31.24 -25.77 -10.23
C VAL A 73 -32.43 -25.97 -11.18
N ALA A 74 -32.35 -25.48 -12.42
CA ALA A 74 -33.42 -25.59 -13.41
C ALA A 74 -33.74 -27.03 -13.83
N VAL A 75 -32.72 -27.92 -13.88
CA VAL A 75 -32.91 -29.34 -14.20
C VAL A 75 -33.31 -30.19 -12.99
N GLY A 76 -33.60 -29.57 -11.84
CA GLY A 76 -34.02 -30.27 -10.62
C GLY A 76 -32.88 -30.93 -9.84
N ALA A 77 -31.61 -30.69 -10.20
CA ALA A 77 -30.43 -31.11 -9.44
C ALA A 77 -30.18 -30.16 -8.25
N VAL A 78 -31.24 -29.89 -7.46
CA VAL A 78 -31.25 -28.88 -6.40
C VAL A 78 -30.58 -29.44 -5.14
N SER A 79 -29.66 -28.65 -4.57
CA SER A 79 -29.12 -28.86 -3.22
C SER A 79 -29.14 -27.54 -2.45
N GLU A 80 -29.16 -27.61 -1.11
CA GLU A 80 -29.12 -26.42 -0.25
C GLU A 80 -27.90 -25.53 -0.55
N TRP A 81 -26.76 -26.14 -0.90
CA TRP A 81 -25.55 -25.44 -1.31
C TRP A 81 -25.73 -24.60 -2.59
N LEU A 82 -26.51 -25.07 -3.56
CA LEU A 82 -26.80 -24.31 -4.78
C LEU A 82 -27.72 -23.12 -4.48
N LEU A 83 -28.67 -23.28 -3.56
CA LEU A 83 -29.52 -22.17 -3.11
C LEU A 83 -28.70 -21.09 -2.40
N LEU A 84 -27.72 -21.48 -1.58
CA LEU A 84 -26.79 -20.55 -0.94
C LEU A 84 -25.95 -19.78 -1.98
N ALA A 85 -25.46 -20.47 -3.02
CA ALA A 85 -24.71 -19.83 -4.10
C ALA A 85 -25.57 -18.80 -4.86
N LEU A 86 -26.85 -19.10 -5.12
CA LEU A 86 -27.78 -18.15 -5.72
C LEU A 86 -28.08 -16.96 -4.81
N ALA A 87 -28.15 -17.17 -3.50
CA ALA A 87 -28.37 -16.11 -2.50
C ALA A 87 -27.14 -15.23 -2.25
N LEU A 88 -25.95 -15.59 -2.75
CA LEU A 88 -24.70 -14.89 -2.49
C LEU A 88 -24.74 -13.37 -2.76
N PRO A 89 -25.33 -12.85 -3.86
CA PRO A 89 -25.42 -11.41 -4.07
C PRO A 89 -26.17 -10.69 -2.95
N LEU A 90 -27.29 -11.26 -2.49
CA LEU A 90 -28.06 -10.72 -1.38
C LEU A 90 -27.27 -10.78 -0.07
N LEU A 91 -26.61 -11.91 0.22
CA LEU A 91 -25.80 -12.07 1.42
C LEU A 91 -24.63 -11.08 1.47
N VAL A 92 -23.93 -10.88 0.35
CA VAL A 92 -22.86 -9.88 0.22
C VAL A 92 -23.42 -8.47 0.41
N PHE A 93 -24.60 -8.18 -0.16
CA PHE A 93 -25.26 -6.90 0.02
C PHE A 93 -25.59 -6.63 1.50
N LEU A 94 -26.26 -7.58 2.18
CA LEU A 94 -26.65 -7.47 3.58
C LEU A 94 -25.43 -7.37 4.51
N GLY A 95 -24.42 -8.24 4.32
CA GLY A 95 -23.20 -8.21 5.11
C GLY A 95 -22.45 -6.89 5.00
N ARG A 96 -22.35 -6.33 3.78
CA ARG A 96 -21.74 -5.00 3.58
C ARG A 96 -22.59 -3.89 4.19
N GLY A 97 -23.91 -3.97 4.10
CA GLY A 97 -24.82 -3.01 4.72
C GLY A 97 -24.66 -2.98 6.25
N LEU A 98 -24.57 -4.17 6.86
CA LEU A 98 -24.34 -4.31 8.29
C LEU A 98 -22.95 -3.81 8.70
N ASN A 99 -21.90 -4.11 7.93
CA ASN A 99 -20.55 -3.59 8.19
C ASN A 99 -20.52 -2.05 8.10
N TYR A 100 -21.15 -1.47 7.10
CA TYR A 100 -21.26 -0.02 6.97
C TYR A 100 -22.05 0.60 8.13
N ALA A 101 -23.17 -0.01 8.53
CA ALA A 101 -23.93 0.42 9.69
C ALA A 101 -23.09 0.38 10.97
N ASN A 102 -22.37 -0.72 11.22
CA ASN A 102 -21.51 -0.88 12.40
C ASN A 102 -20.43 0.19 12.48
N VAL A 103 -19.77 0.53 11.36
CA VAL A 103 -18.80 1.63 11.34
C VAL A 103 -19.49 2.94 11.73
N ARG A 104 -20.63 3.27 11.11
CA ARG A 104 -21.33 4.54 11.38
C ARG A 104 -21.79 4.71 12.82
N VAL A 105 -22.22 3.63 13.48
CA VAL A 105 -22.77 3.73 14.84
C VAL A 105 -21.70 3.63 15.93
N ASN A 106 -20.50 3.10 15.63
CA ASN A 106 -19.44 2.87 16.63
C ASN A 106 -18.17 3.70 16.41
N ALA A 107 -17.97 4.27 15.22
CA ALA A 107 -16.77 5.04 14.88
C ALA A 107 -16.98 6.56 15.06
N VAL A 108 -15.88 7.30 15.14
CA VAL A 108 -15.92 8.78 15.10
C VAL A 108 -15.88 9.23 13.65
N GLN A 109 -16.84 10.03 13.21
CA GLN A 109 -16.83 10.56 11.84
C GLN A 109 -15.78 11.65 11.67
N LEU A 110 -14.99 11.58 10.61
CA LEU A 110 -14.12 12.67 10.18
C LEU A 110 -14.98 13.86 9.74
N SER A 111 -14.72 15.03 10.29
CA SER A 111 -15.45 16.26 9.98
C SER A 111 -14.55 17.50 10.21
N PRO A 112 -14.98 18.71 9.81
CA PRO A 112 -14.21 19.92 10.09
C PRO A 112 -13.91 20.16 11.58
N THR A 113 -14.68 19.56 12.49
CA THR A 113 -14.51 19.71 13.95
C THR A 113 -13.98 18.47 14.64
N GLN A 114 -14.02 17.29 13.99
CA GLN A 114 -13.51 16.02 14.51
C GLN A 114 -12.41 15.49 13.58
N PHE A 115 -11.17 15.46 14.07
CA PHE A 115 -9.98 15.15 13.27
C PHE A 115 -9.88 16.04 12.01
N PRO A 116 -9.81 17.37 12.17
CA PRO A 116 -9.85 18.33 11.06
C PRO A 116 -8.76 18.08 10.02
N ASP A 117 -7.55 17.69 10.43
CA ASP A 117 -6.45 17.38 9.52
C ASP A 117 -6.74 16.16 8.65
N GLY A 118 -7.25 15.08 9.24
CA GLY A 118 -7.64 13.87 8.51
C GLY A 118 -8.81 14.13 7.56
N TYR A 119 -9.80 14.94 8.00
CA TYR A 119 -10.90 15.36 7.14
C TYR A 119 -10.42 16.20 5.95
N ARG A 120 -9.49 17.14 6.18
CA ARG A 120 -8.87 17.95 5.11
C ARG A 120 -8.15 17.06 4.09
N MET A 121 -7.31 16.13 4.55
CA MET A 121 -6.60 15.17 3.68
C MET A 121 -7.58 14.35 2.82
N LEU A 122 -8.70 13.91 3.40
CA LEU A 122 -9.75 13.17 2.69
C LEU A 122 -10.40 13.99 1.57
N VAL A 123 -10.76 15.24 1.88
CA VAL A 123 -11.36 16.19 0.92
C VAL A 123 -10.38 16.52 -0.20
N GLU A 124 -9.13 16.81 0.15
CA GLU A 124 -8.08 17.13 -0.82
C GLU A 124 -7.76 15.95 -1.75
N ALA A 125 -7.69 14.73 -1.22
CA ALA A 125 -7.49 13.53 -2.03
C ALA A 125 -8.67 13.31 -3.00
N ALA A 126 -9.91 13.43 -2.52
CA ALA A 126 -11.09 13.28 -3.37
C ALA A 126 -11.14 14.33 -4.50
N ALA A 127 -10.84 15.59 -4.18
CA ALA A 127 -10.74 16.66 -5.16
C ALA A 127 -9.61 16.42 -6.17
N ARG A 128 -8.42 16.00 -5.70
CA ARG A 128 -7.25 15.70 -6.54
C ARG A 128 -7.53 14.59 -7.55
N TYR A 129 -8.38 13.62 -7.21
CA TYR A 129 -8.74 12.53 -8.11
C TYR A 129 -9.98 12.81 -8.97
N GLY A 130 -10.55 14.01 -8.87
CA GLY A 130 -11.72 14.42 -9.66
C GLY A 130 -13.00 13.66 -9.26
N MET A 131 -13.14 13.29 -7.99
CA MET A 131 -14.35 12.61 -7.51
C MET A 131 -15.52 13.60 -7.43
N GLU A 132 -16.70 13.15 -7.86
CA GLU A 132 -17.94 13.94 -7.81
C GLU A 132 -18.38 14.24 -6.36
N TYR A 133 -18.07 13.34 -5.44
CA TYR A 133 -18.40 13.47 -4.03
C TYR A 133 -17.19 13.08 -3.16
N VAL A 134 -17.07 13.75 -2.01
CA VAL A 134 -16.11 13.35 -0.98
C VAL A 134 -16.67 12.11 -0.26
N PRO A 135 -15.92 11.01 -0.16
CA PRO A 135 -16.37 9.84 0.61
C PRO A 135 -16.45 10.17 2.10
N ASP A 136 -17.32 9.46 2.83
CA ASP A 136 -17.38 9.60 4.29
C ASP A 136 -16.09 9.06 4.93
N GLY A 137 -15.58 9.71 5.96
CA GLY A 137 -14.40 9.27 6.69
C GLY A 137 -14.73 8.89 8.12
N TYR A 138 -14.10 7.84 8.65
CA TYR A 138 -14.30 7.38 10.02
C TYR A 138 -12.98 7.02 10.70
N VAL A 139 -12.88 7.30 11.99
CA VAL A 139 -11.81 6.83 12.86
C VAL A 139 -12.34 5.76 13.79
N VAL A 140 -11.69 4.60 13.79
CA VAL A 140 -11.98 3.48 14.70
C VAL A 140 -10.78 3.24 15.61
N ASN A 141 -11.02 2.71 16.81
CA ASN A 141 -9.93 2.30 17.68
C ASN A 141 -9.19 1.11 17.05
N GLY A 142 -7.89 1.26 16.80
CA GLY A 142 -7.05 0.24 16.19
C GLY A 142 -6.40 -0.74 17.16
N ASN A 143 -6.44 -0.47 18.48
CA ASN A 143 -5.84 -1.30 19.52
C ASN A 143 -4.37 -1.72 19.21
N GLY A 144 -3.56 -0.81 18.67
CA GLY A 144 -2.17 -1.08 18.32
C GLY A 144 -1.94 -1.53 16.87
N ALA A 145 -3.00 -1.84 16.11
CA ALA A 145 -2.89 -2.22 14.72
C ALA A 145 -2.84 -0.98 13.81
N ILE A 146 -1.84 -0.94 12.92
CA ILE A 146 -1.75 0.07 11.86
C ILE A 146 -2.59 -0.39 10.69
N ASN A 147 -3.72 0.29 10.43
CA ASN A 147 -4.59 -0.05 9.32
C ASN A 147 -5.44 1.13 8.85
N ALA A 148 -5.77 1.13 7.57
CA ALA A 148 -6.85 1.92 6.99
C ALA A 148 -7.48 1.08 5.88
N PHE A 149 -8.75 1.32 5.57
CA PHE A 149 -9.39 0.66 4.44
C PHE A 149 -10.50 1.51 3.82
N ALA A 150 -10.68 1.38 2.52
CA ALA A 150 -11.82 1.89 1.79
C ALA A 150 -12.89 0.81 1.58
N SER A 151 -14.15 1.22 1.66
CA SER A 151 -15.28 0.35 1.36
C SER A 151 -16.48 1.15 0.84
N GLY A 152 -17.59 0.46 0.64
CA GLY A 152 -18.83 1.07 0.19
C GLY A 152 -20.03 0.18 0.44
N HIS A 153 -21.21 0.77 0.32
CA HIS A 153 -22.47 0.04 0.29
C HIS A 153 -23.50 0.86 -0.50
N GLY A 154 -24.20 0.23 -1.45
CA GLY A 154 -25.03 0.94 -2.42
C GLY A 154 -24.22 2.01 -3.17
N PHE A 155 -24.70 3.26 -3.14
CA PHE A 155 -24.02 4.41 -3.73
C PHE A 155 -23.05 5.13 -2.78
N ARG A 156 -23.00 4.74 -1.50
CA ARG A 156 -22.13 5.38 -0.49
C ARG A 156 -20.74 4.77 -0.50
N ARG A 157 -19.73 5.61 -0.30
CA ARG A 157 -18.32 5.24 -0.23
C ARG A 157 -17.72 5.85 1.02
N TYR A 158 -16.85 5.09 1.67
CA TYR A 158 -16.26 5.55 2.91
C TYR A 158 -14.85 4.99 3.11
N VAL A 159 -14.05 5.73 3.85
CA VAL A 159 -12.71 5.35 4.32
C VAL A 159 -12.76 5.20 5.84
N VAL A 160 -12.12 4.17 6.35
CA VAL A 160 -11.91 3.95 7.78
C VAL A 160 -10.43 4.01 8.06
N VAL A 161 -10.04 4.79 9.06
CA VAL A 161 -8.65 4.99 9.50
C VAL A 161 -8.56 4.53 10.95
N TYR A 162 -7.58 3.69 11.27
CA TYR A 162 -7.40 3.27 12.66
C TYR A 162 -6.73 4.40 13.46
N SER A 163 -7.10 4.54 14.72
CA SER A 163 -6.57 5.55 15.64
C SER A 163 -5.05 5.50 15.76
N ASP A 164 -4.44 4.33 15.54
CA ASP A 164 -3.00 4.12 15.60
C ASP A 164 -2.20 4.80 14.47
N LEU A 165 -2.89 5.33 13.45
CA LEU A 165 -2.31 6.22 12.45
C LEU A 165 -2.21 7.68 12.93
N PHE A 166 -2.85 8.01 14.05
CA PHE A 166 -2.80 9.31 14.72
C PHE A 166 -1.95 9.24 16.00
N GLU A 167 -1.43 10.39 16.41
CA GLU A 167 -0.76 10.65 17.67
C GLU A 167 -1.71 11.19 18.74
N VAL A 168 -1.17 11.35 19.95
CA VAL A 168 -1.86 12.00 21.06
C VAL A 168 -2.41 13.37 20.63
N GLY A 169 -3.70 13.58 20.88
CA GLY A 169 -4.41 14.80 20.47
C GLY A 169 -4.97 14.77 19.04
N GLY A 170 -4.89 13.64 18.33
CA GLY A 170 -5.51 13.45 17.02
C GLY A 170 -4.73 14.06 15.84
N ARG A 171 -3.49 14.51 16.07
CA ARG A 171 -2.55 14.93 15.02
C ARG A 171 -1.94 13.71 14.34
N ALA A 172 -1.50 13.81 13.10
CA ALA A 172 -0.77 12.72 12.45
C ALA A 172 0.65 12.60 13.03
N ARG A 173 1.17 11.37 13.20
CA ARG A 173 2.58 11.19 13.60
C ARG A 173 3.55 11.65 12.52
N SER A 174 3.31 11.15 11.31
CA SER A 174 3.87 11.67 10.07
C SER A 174 2.67 12.08 9.22
N PRO A 175 2.40 13.39 9.12
CA PRO A 175 1.38 13.93 8.23
C PRO A 175 1.52 13.40 6.80
N GLU A 176 2.75 13.24 6.31
CA GLU A 176 3.07 12.78 4.96
C GLU A 176 2.68 11.31 4.78
N ALA A 177 2.99 10.44 5.75
CA ALA A 177 2.58 9.04 5.72
C ALA A 177 1.04 8.90 5.79
N LEU A 178 0.38 9.68 6.66
CA LEU A 178 -1.07 9.65 6.77
C LEU A 178 -1.74 10.14 5.49
N GLU A 179 -1.25 11.23 4.90
CA GLU A 179 -1.75 11.77 3.64
C GLU A 179 -1.55 10.78 2.48
N PHE A 180 -0.42 10.07 2.44
CA PHE A 180 -0.20 8.97 1.49
C PHE A 180 -1.22 7.83 1.69
N VAL A 181 -1.43 7.39 2.93
CA VAL A 181 -2.35 6.30 3.26
C VAL A 181 -3.80 6.69 2.93
N ILE A 182 -4.26 7.88 3.33
CA ILE A 182 -5.60 8.37 2.96
C ILE A 182 -5.71 8.49 1.44
N GLY A 183 -4.68 9.02 0.76
CA GLY A 183 -4.63 9.09 -0.70
C GLY A 183 -4.75 7.71 -1.36
N HIS A 184 -4.10 6.69 -0.80
CA HIS A 184 -4.19 5.30 -1.25
C HIS A 184 -5.62 4.74 -1.07
N GLU A 185 -6.23 4.92 0.10
CA GLU A 185 -7.60 4.45 0.37
C GLU A 185 -8.65 5.14 -0.50
N VAL A 186 -8.58 6.47 -0.62
CA VAL A 186 -9.45 7.21 -1.55
C VAL A 186 -9.18 6.78 -2.99
N GLY A 187 -7.94 6.37 -3.30
CA GLY A 187 -7.54 5.77 -4.57
C GLY A 187 -8.29 4.48 -4.88
N HIS A 188 -8.54 3.60 -3.90
CA HIS A 188 -9.40 2.42 -4.08
C HIS A 188 -10.83 2.82 -4.48
N ILE A 189 -11.34 3.93 -3.94
CA ILE A 189 -12.68 4.44 -4.27
C ILE A 189 -12.69 5.00 -5.69
N ALA A 190 -11.75 5.90 -6.02
CA ALA A 190 -11.62 6.52 -7.33
C ALA A 190 -11.37 5.48 -8.44
N ALA A 191 -10.58 4.44 -8.15
CA ALA A 191 -10.35 3.32 -9.06
C ALA A 191 -11.53 2.34 -9.13
N GLY A 192 -12.61 2.54 -8.37
CA GLY A 192 -13.80 1.71 -8.37
C GLY A 192 -13.61 0.33 -7.74
N HIS A 193 -12.51 0.10 -7.01
CA HIS A 193 -12.19 -1.17 -6.32
C HIS A 193 -13.29 -1.57 -5.35
N VAL A 194 -13.96 -0.58 -4.75
CA VAL A 194 -15.00 -0.81 -3.74
C VAL A 194 -16.43 -0.87 -4.30
N SER A 195 -16.61 -0.76 -5.62
CA SER A 195 -17.94 -0.83 -6.22
C SER A 195 -18.60 -2.19 -5.97
N TYR A 196 -19.94 -2.21 -5.84
CA TYR A 196 -20.67 -3.41 -5.45
C TYR A 196 -20.46 -4.57 -6.41
N TRP A 197 -20.72 -4.36 -7.70
CA TRP A 197 -20.57 -5.39 -8.73
C TRP A 197 -19.14 -5.91 -8.82
N ARG A 198 -18.16 -4.99 -8.81
CA ARG A 198 -16.76 -5.39 -8.84
C ARG A 198 -16.40 -6.23 -7.63
N GLN A 199 -16.79 -5.83 -6.43
CA GLN A 199 -16.51 -6.63 -5.23
C GLN A 199 -17.26 -7.96 -5.26
N LEU A 200 -18.52 -8.02 -5.70
CA LEU A 200 -19.26 -9.28 -5.79
C LEU A 200 -18.53 -10.30 -6.67
N PHE A 201 -18.11 -9.89 -7.87
CA PHE A 201 -17.33 -10.75 -8.76
C PHE A 201 -15.93 -11.01 -8.22
N SER A 202 -15.30 -10.01 -7.61
CA SER A 202 -13.98 -10.18 -6.96
C SER A 202 -14.05 -11.19 -5.82
N SER A 203 -15.10 -11.20 -4.98
CA SER A 203 -15.25 -12.14 -3.87
C SER A 203 -15.24 -13.60 -4.32
N LEU A 204 -15.82 -13.89 -5.50
CA LEU A 204 -15.77 -15.22 -6.10
C LEU A 204 -14.35 -15.59 -6.54
N ILE A 205 -13.60 -14.62 -7.08
CA ILE A 205 -12.21 -14.81 -7.53
C ILE A 205 -11.24 -14.87 -6.35
N MET A 206 -11.51 -14.15 -5.26
CA MET A 206 -10.65 -14.09 -4.07
C MET A 206 -10.54 -15.45 -3.36
N GLY A 207 -11.52 -16.33 -3.55
CA GLY A 207 -11.44 -17.73 -3.09
C GLY A 207 -10.49 -18.61 -3.91
N LEU A 208 -10.06 -18.17 -5.09
CA LEU A 208 -9.13 -18.92 -5.95
C LEU A 208 -7.69 -18.56 -5.58
N PRO A 209 -6.88 -19.53 -5.10
CA PRO A 209 -5.47 -19.30 -4.79
C PRO A 209 -4.73 -18.70 -5.99
N LEU A 210 -3.78 -17.81 -5.72
CA LEU A 210 -2.95 -17.10 -6.70
C LEU A 210 -3.70 -16.08 -7.56
N LEU A 211 -4.88 -16.41 -8.11
CA LEU A 211 -5.62 -15.49 -8.98
C LEU A 211 -6.29 -14.37 -8.19
N GLY A 212 -6.94 -14.70 -7.07
CA GLY A 212 -7.47 -13.72 -6.12
C GLY A 212 -6.35 -12.80 -5.62
N SER A 213 -5.26 -13.40 -5.15
CA SER A 213 -4.08 -12.67 -4.68
C SER A 213 -3.46 -11.80 -5.79
N LEU A 214 -3.41 -12.26 -7.04
CA LEU A 214 -2.94 -11.47 -8.19
C LEU A 214 -3.82 -10.24 -8.44
N LEU A 215 -5.14 -10.42 -8.46
CA LEU A 215 -6.08 -9.30 -8.60
C LEU A 215 -5.90 -8.30 -7.46
N SER A 216 -5.86 -8.80 -6.22
CA SER A 216 -5.65 -7.99 -5.02
C SER A 216 -4.36 -7.17 -5.12
N ARG A 217 -3.21 -7.82 -5.34
CA ARG A 217 -1.91 -7.13 -5.48
C ARG A 217 -1.89 -6.10 -6.62
N SER A 218 -2.56 -6.39 -7.74
CA SER A 218 -2.65 -5.42 -8.84
C SER A 218 -3.47 -4.18 -8.48
N GLN A 219 -4.54 -4.34 -7.68
CA GLN A 219 -5.35 -3.24 -7.16
C GLN A 219 -4.57 -2.41 -6.13
N GLU A 220 -3.79 -3.05 -5.28
CA GLU A 220 -2.90 -2.39 -4.33
C GLU A 220 -1.85 -1.52 -5.03
N TYR A 221 -1.20 -2.02 -6.10
CA TYR A 221 -0.29 -1.20 -6.89
C TYR A 221 -0.98 -0.03 -7.58
N THR A 222 -2.22 -0.19 -8.02
CA THR A 222 -3.01 0.93 -8.53
C THR A 222 -3.26 1.96 -7.43
N ALA A 223 -3.68 1.54 -6.24
CA ALA A 223 -3.93 2.42 -5.10
C ALA A 223 -2.64 3.11 -4.61
N ASP A 224 -1.49 2.44 -4.64
CA ASP A 224 -0.18 3.06 -4.41
C ASP A 224 0.13 4.19 -5.40
N ASN A 225 -0.33 4.08 -6.65
CA ASN A 225 -0.16 5.16 -7.63
C ASN A 225 -1.01 6.40 -7.26
N TYR A 226 -2.17 6.20 -6.65
CA TYR A 226 -2.98 7.29 -6.09
C TYR A 226 -2.30 7.89 -4.86
N GLY A 227 -1.87 7.06 -3.89
CA GLY A 227 -1.14 7.51 -2.71
C GLY A 227 0.11 8.33 -3.06
N TYR A 228 0.91 7.82 -4.02
CA TYR A 228 2.10 8.53 -4.51
C TYR A 228 1.75 9.85 -5.20
N TYR A 229 0.68 9.88 -6.02
CA TYR A 229 0.24 11.11 -6.67
C TYR A 229 -0.26 12.17 -5.68
N THR A 230 -0.79 11.75 -4.53
CA THR A 230 -1.18 12.63 -3.44
C THR A 230 0.03 13.16 -2.68
N ARG A 231 0.91 12.27 -2.23
CA ARG A 231 2.07 12.63 -1.41
C ARG A 231 3.32 11.81 -1.78
N PRO A 232 4.10 12.21 -2.80
CA PRO A 232 5.27 11.46 -3.26
C PRO A 232 6.33 11.21 -2.17
N ASP A 233 6.60 12.23 -1.36
CA ASP A 233 7.51 12.22 -0.20
C ASP A 233 6.95 11.39 0.97
N GLY A 234 5.62 11.21 1.04
CA GLY A 234 4.96 10.36 2.02
C GLY A 234 5.17 8.86 1.80
N ALA A 235 5.59 8.44 0.60
CA ALA A 235 5.82 7.04 0.26
C ALA A 235 6.89 6.37 1.14
N HIS A 236 7.96 7.10 1.48
CA HIS A 236 9.04 6.59 2.32
C HIS A 236 8.54 6.35 3.76
N ALA A 237 7.90 7.37 4.33
CA ALA A 237 7.34 7.31 5.67
C ALA A 237 6.22 6.25 5.78
N ALA A 238 5.40 6.07 4.74
CA ALA A 238 4.38 5.03 4.69
C ALA A 238 4.99 3.61 4.67
N ILE A 239 6.06 3.37 3.91
CA ILE A 239 6.77 2.08 3.95
C ILE A 239 7.41 1.84 5.32
N GLY A 240 8.05 2.86 5.91
CA GLY A 240 8.60 2.76 7.26
C GLY A 240 7.53 2.43 8.30
N LEU A 241 6.36 3.05 8.19
CA LEU A 241 5.20 2.82 9.05
C LEU A 241 4.66 1.40 8.92
N LEU A 242 4.55 0.86 7.71
CA LEU A 242 4.07 -0.51 7.47
C LEU A 242 5.09 -1.57 7.87
N ALA A 243 6.38 -1.28 7.74
CA ALA A 243 7.46 -2.22 8.06
C ALA A 243 7.84 -2.22 9.54
N GLY A 244 7.97 -1.05 10.16
CA GLY A 244 8.44 -0.85 11.53
C GLY A 244 7.34 -0.47 12.53
N GLY A 245 6.14 -0.11 12.05
CA GLY A 245 5.06 0.38 12.91
C GLY A 245 5.22 1.85 13.29
N LYS A 246 4.22 2.39 14.00
CA LYS A 246 4.16 3.83 14.32
C LYS A 246 5.33 4.34 15.14
N TYR A 247 6.02 3.51 15.93
CA TYR A 247 7.14 3.98 16.77
C TYR A 247 8.51 3.88 16.10
N LEU A 248 8.67 3.06 15.06
CA LEU A 248 9.97 2.75 14.46
C LEU A 248 10.07 3.14 12.98
N LEU A 249 9.07 3.84 12.43
CA LEU A 249 9.05 4.20 11.00
C LEU A 249 10.31 4.93 10.54
N SER A 250 10.88 5.80 11.38
CA SER A 250 12.08 6.59 11.09
C SER A 250 13.38 5.79 11.22
N ALA A 251 13.34 4.62 11.85
CA ALA A 251 14.48 3.69 11.90
C ALA A 251 14.61 2.86 10.61
N VAL A 252 13.62 2.94 9.70
CA VAL A 252 13.62 2.19 8.45
C VAL A 252 14.24 3.05 7.34
N ASP A 253 15.43 2.67 6.87
CA ASP A 253 16.00 3.22 5.64
C ASP A 253 15.23 2.69 4.43
N PHE A 254 14.55 3.60 3.73
CA PHE A 254 13.70 3.26 2.59
C PHE A 254 14.49 2.65 1.43
N ASP A 255 15.66 3.19 1.09
CA ASP A 255 16.44 2.76 -0.07
C ASP A 255 17.07 1.38 0.15
N GLN A 256 17.62 1.16 1.36
CA GLN A 256 18.13 -0.15 1.78
C GLN A 256 16.99 -1.18 1.81
N PHE A 257 15.81 -0.81 2.31
CA PHE A 257 14.66 -1.70 2.33
C PHE A 257 14.15 -2.03 0.93
N ALA A 258 14.08 -1.06 0.02
CA ALA A 258 13.71 -1.25 -1.38
C ALA A 258 14.74 -2.11 -2.15
N ASP A 259 16.03 -2.00 -1.83
CA ASP A 259 17.08 -2.84 -2.43
C ASP A 259 16.89 -4.33 -2.12
N ARG A 260 16.24 -4.67 -1.00
CA ARG A 260 15.91 -6.06 -0.67
C ARG A 260 15.02 -6.71 -1.73
N ALA A 261 14.19 -5.96 -2.46
CA ALA A 261 13.41 -6.53 -3.56
C ALA A 261 14.28 -7.17 -4.66
N VAL A 262 15.47 -6.60 -4.90
CA VAL A 262 16.46 -7.08 -5.89
C VAL A 262 17.48 -8.02 -5.24
N HIS A 263 17.70 -7.91 -3.93
CA HIS A 263 18.63 -8.76 -3.21
C HIS A 263 18.04 -10.15 -2.92
N GLU A 264 16.83 -10.21 -2.35
CA GLU A 264 16.18 -11.46 -1.93
C GLU A 264 15.83 -12.34 -3.12
N LYS A 265 16.25 -13.62 -3.06
CA LYS A 265 16.14 -14.60 -4.15
C LYS A 265 15.49 -15.89 -3.65
N GLY A 266 15.00 -16.68 -4.61
CA GLY A 266 14.59 -18.06 -4.37
C GLY A 266 13.10 -18.31 -4.55
N PHE A 267 12.77 -19.59 -4.57
CA PHE A 267 11.40 -20.08 -4.76
C PHE A 267 10.44 -19.53 -3.69
N PHE A 268 10.83 -19.59 -2.41
CA PHE A 268 9.97 -19.16 -1.31
C PHE A 268 9.70 -17.66 -1.29
N VAL A 269 10.63 -16.82 -1.75
CA VAL A 269 10.38 -15.37 -1.93
C VAL A 269 9.28 -15.14 -2.97
N THR A 270 9.34 -15.89 -4.08
CA THR A 270 8.35 -15.80 -5.15
C THR A 270 7.00 -16.33 -4.68
N LEU A 271 6.98 -17.46 -3.96
CA LEU A 271 5.77 -18.06 -3.40
C LEU A 271 5.11 -17.15 -2.36
N ALA A 272 5.89 -16.55 -1.44
CA ALA A 272 5.40 -15.62 -0.45
C ALA A 272 4.69 -14.43 -1.11
N ASN A 273 5.30 -13.83 -2.14
CA ASN A 273 4.64 -12.80 -2.92
C ASN A 273 3.39 -13.33 -3.66
N ALA A 274 3.46 -14.53 -4.25
CA ALA A 274 2.38 -15.08 -5.06
C ALA A 274 1.09 -15.35 -4.27
N VAL A 275 1.19 -15.73 -2.99
CA VAL A 275 0.03 -15.99 -2.12
C VAL A 275 -0.42 -14.76 -1.31
N ALA A 276 0.42 -13.73 -1.17
CA ALA A 276 0.09 -12.53 -0.39
C ALA A 276 -1.08 -11.73 -1.00
N SER A 277 -1.98 -11.23 -0.15
CA SER A 277 -3.09 -10.34 -0.54
C SER A 277 -2.62 -8.95 -0.96
N HIS A 278 -1.50 -8.49 -0.41
CA HIS A 278 -0.86 -7.22 -0.74
C HIS A 278 0.53 -7.49 -1.34
N PRO A 279 1.08 -6.60 -2.19
CA PRO A 279 2.45 -6.71 -2.62
C PRO A 279 3.36 -6.74 -1.40
N VAL A 280 4.32 -7.67 -1.38
CA VAL A 280 5.26 -7.75 -0.26
C VAL A 280 6.01 -6.43 -0.11
N LEU A 281 6.21 -5.97 1.12
CA LEU A 281 6.62 -4.60 1.41
C LEU A 281 7.90 -4.17 0.67
N THR A 282 8.87 -5.07 0.51
CA THR A 282 10.11 -4.76 -0.22
C THR A 282 9.83 -4.47 -1.69
N TRP A 283 8.95 -5.23 -2.35
CA TRP A 283 8.58 -5.02 -3.75
C TRP A 283 7.71 -3.77 -3.93
N ARG A 284 6.84 -3.50 -2.94
CA ARG A 284 6.06 -2.27 -2.85
C ARG A 284 6.98 -1.04 -2.75
N ALA A 285 7.97 -1.08 -1.86
CA ALA A 285 8.98 -0.03 -1.72
C ALA A 285 9.79 0.17 -3.02
N ALA A 286 10.22 -0.92 -3.66
CA ALA A 286 10.91 -0.84 -4.95
C ALA A 286 10.05 -0.21 -6.05
N ALA A 287 8.74 -0.50 -6.08
CA ALA A 287 7.80 0.10 -7.03
C ALA A 287 7.52 1.58 -6.71
N LEU A 288 7.53 1.99 -5.45
CA LEU A 288 7.40 3.40 -5.04
C LEU A 288 8.67 4.21 -5.29
N ARG A 289 9.85 3.55 -5.33
CA ARG A 289 11.10 4.16 -5.75
C ARG A 289 11.18 4.33 -7.27
N ASP A 290 10.90 3.27 -8.02
CA ASP A 290 10.93 3.27 -9.49
C ASP A 290 9.54 3.49 -10.07
N ARG A 291 9.20 4.75 -10.33
CA ARG A 291 7.91 5.14 -10.93
C ARG A 291 7.93 5.13 -12.45
N THR A 292 9.00 4.63 -13.09
CA THR A 292 9.08 4.55 -14.56
C THR A 292 8.26 3.40 -15.13
N ARG A 293 7.88 2.43 -14.28
CA ARG A 293 7.16 1.22 -14.66
C ARG A 293 6.18 0.77 -13.57
N ALA A 294 5.29 -0.14 -13.95
CA ALA A 294 4.40 -0.78 -13.01
C ALA A 294 5.18 -1.62 -11.99
N GLY A 295 4.63 -1.76 -10.79
CA GLY A 295 5.19 -2.62 -9.74
C GLY A 295 5.36 -4.07 -10.20
N ALA A 296 6.39 -4.73 -9.67
CA ALA A 296 6.66 -6.13 -9.97
C ALA A 296 5.54 -7.02 -9.39
N ILE A 297 4.87 -7.80 -10.23
CA ILE A 297 3.67 -8.54 -9.81
C ILE A 297 3.94 -10.01 -9.41
N LEU A 298 4.79 -10.69 -10.19
CA LEU A 298 5.08 -12.13 -10.04
C LEU A 298 6.58 -12.37 -9.85
N LEU A 299 7.41 -11.73 -10.67
CA LEU A 299 8.85 -11.88 -10.63
C LEU A 299 9.49 -10.62 -10.05
N ARG A 300 10.46 -10.84 -9.18
CA ARG A 300 11.20 -9.78 -8.50
C ARG A 300 11.87 -8.80 -9.49
N PRO A 301 12.06 -7.53 -9.10
CA PRO A 301 12.95 -6.61 -9.81
C PRO A 301 14.39 -7.16 -9.89
N ARG A 302 15.13 -6.81 -10.96
CA ARG A 302 16.47 -7.37 -11.24
C ARG A 302 17.60 -6.34 -11.20
N GLN A 303 17.28 -5.07 -11.02
CA GLN A 303 18.24 -3.98 -11.15
C GLN A 303 18.18 -3.10 -9.90
N PHE A 304 19.35 -2.81 -9.33
CA PHE A 304 19.48 -1.82 -8.27
C PHE A 304 19.41 -0.43 -8.91
N VAL A 305 18.61 0.44 -8.30
CA VAL A 305 18.34 1.78 -8.81
C VAL A 305 18.28 2.77 -7.65
N ARG A 306 18.49 4.06 -7.96
CA ARG A 306 18.28 5.18 -7.03
C ARG A 306 17.36 6.22 -7.64
N GLY A 307 16.61 6.90 -6.79
CA GLY A 307 15.80 8.04 -7.20
C GLY A 307 16.66 9.13 -7.84
N SER A 308 16.16 9.72 -8.93
CA SER A 308 16.80 10.83 -9.65
C SER A 308 15.84 12.01 -9.85
N GLY A 309 14.79 12.08 -9.01
CA GLY A 309 13.76 13.12 -9.05
C GLY A 309 12.51 12.75 -9.86
N SER A 310 11.35 13.28 -9.43
CA SER A 310 10.04 13.11 -10.08
C SER A 310 9.67 11.65 -10.40
N GLY A 311 10.07 10.73 -9.52
CA GLY A 311 9.86 9.28 -9.65
C GLY A 311 10.73 8.58 -10.71
N ASN A 312 11.64 9.30 -11.37
CA ASN A 312 12.63 8.71 -12.27
C ASN A 312 13.75 8.05 -11.46
N VAL A 313 14.40 7.06 -12.06
CA VAL A 313 15.52 6.36 -11.43
C VAL A 313 16.73 6.23 -12.35
N VAL A 314 17.89 6.07 -11.73
CA VAL A 314 19.14 5.70 -12.41
C VAL A 314 19.65 4.36 -11.88
N PRO A 315 20.18 3.49 -12.75
CA PRO A 315 20.86 2.27 -12.32
C PRO A 315 22.05 2.57 -11.42
N VAL A 316 22.24 1.74 -10.39
CA VAL A 316 23.44 1.77 -9.55
C VAL A 316 24.07 0.38 -9.46
N PRO A 317 25.38 0.28 -9.18
CA PRO A 317 26.01 -0.99 -8.86
C PRO A 317 25.32 -1.66 -7.67
N PRO A 318 25.36 -3.00 -7.56
CA PRO A 318 24.84 -3.70 -6.40
C PRO A 318 25.44 -3.15 -5.10
N PRO A 319 24.62 -2.71 -4.13
CA PRO A 319 25.13 -2.28 -2.83
C PRO A 319 25.70 -3.48 -2.07
N ALA A 320 26.53 -3.19 -1.07
CA ALA A 320 26.97 -4.22 -0.13
C ALA A 320 25.74 -4.90 0.53
N PRO A 321 25.81 -6.21 0.84
CA PRO A 321 24.74 -6.88 1.57
C PRO A 321 24.42 -6.14 2.88
N PRO A 322 23.16 -5.95 3.26
CA PRO A 322 22.80 -5.15 4.43
C PRO A 322 23.35 -5.72 5.75
N ALA A 323 23.62 -7.03 5.81
CA ALA A 323 24.24 -7.69 6.95
C ALA A 323 25.76 -7.85 6.82
N SER A 324 26.40 -7.31 5.77
CA SER A 324 27.85 -7.38 5.62
C SER A 324 28.51 -6.55 6.71
N THR A 325 29.37 -7.19 7.49
CA THR A 325 30.20 -6.51 8.46
C THR A 325 31.48 -6.01 7.78
N ALA A 326 32.13 -4.98 8.34
CA ALA A 326 33.40 -4.50 7.81
C ALA A 326 34.46 -5.64 7.86
N PRO A 327 35.41 -5.72 6.92
CA PRO A 327 36.49 -6.69 7.00
C PRO A 327 37.18 -6.66 8.38
N GLY A 328 37.36 -7.84 9.00
CA GLY A 328 37.97 -7.99 10.32
C GLY A 328 37.09 -7.60 11.53
N SER A 329 35.82 -7.22 11.32
CA SER A 329 34.92 -6.83 12.43
C SER A 329 34.12 -7.99 13.03
N LEU A 330 34.27 -9.21 12.51
CA LEU A 330 33.70 -10.39 13.19
C LEU A 330 34.38 -10.55 14.56
N PRO A 331 33.64 -10.79 15.66
CA PRO A 331 34.21 -10.89 17.00
C PRO A 331 35.29 -11.98 17.15
N ASN A 332 35.25 -12.98 16.26
CA ASN A 332 36.20 -14.07 16.18
C ASN A 332 37.37 -13.82 15.21
N GLN A 333 37.47 -12.61 14.65
CA GLN A 333 38.49 -12.20 13.65
C GLN A 333 38.54 -13.07 12.39
N LEU A 334 37.50 -13.89 12.15
CA LEU A 334 37.44 -14.69 10.95
C LEU A 334 37.03 -13.83 9.77
N GLU A 335 37.51 -14.19 8.59
CA GLU A 335 37.01 -13.63 7.34
C GLU A 335 35.78 -14.40 6.90
N GLN A 336 34.73 -13.69 6.49
CA GLN A 336 33.54 -14.30 5.95
C GLN A 336 33.86 -14.82 4.53
N THR A 337 34.03 -16.13 4.39
CA THR A 337 34.40 -16.78 3.12
C THR A 337 33.23 -16.95 2.15
N ARG A 338 31.98 -16.68 2.59
CA ARG A 338 30.77 -16.72 1.76
C ARG A 338 29.82 -15.59 2.11
N THR A 339 29.38 -14.87 1.08
CA THR A 339 28.22 -13.99 1.15
C THR A 339 26.97 -14.87 1.02
N TYR A 340 26.14 -14.93 2.05
CA TYR A 340 24.82 -15.58 2.00
C TYR A 340 23.81 -14.63 1.38
#